data_AF-A0A7S0FD25-F1
#
_entry.id   AF-A0A7S0FD25-F1
#
_cell.length_a   1.000
_cell.length_b   1.000
_cell.length_c   1.000
_cell.angle_alpha   90.00
_cell.angle_beta   90.00
_cell.angle_gamma   90.00
#
_symmetry.space_group_name_H-M   'P 1'
#
loop_
_entity.id
_entity.type
_entity.pdbx_description
1 polymer ?
#
loop_
_entity_poly.entity_id
_entity_poly.type
_entity_poly.pdbx_seq_one_letter_code
_entity_poly.pdbx_strand_id
1 'polypeptide(L)'
;MLHVDKASDGFGRATVLVRLDMSKLRVPYKSGDHVAIQPPNTALEPQLKKFLKALGRDADAIFEAKKPPGVDAVSKERYPLLHEVLGHKHTVGNVFLTMAAVGDVVSPQACDQLADFAKDPDRQRLREAAVDVDKHKELVKTKGLQWVNIFDDFPSLKAGKVPMELLLMLIPVIRPRLYSVASSPAQEPGELHLVVGRLVYKTGDGKKRLGVCSNFFSKLDVKDEGLAEVRFQVRPCTSFRLPPDLLSPIIMVATGTGLAPFRGFMQERLALAKANNCSLGPAALIVGCKNKAELLLQEELKQATAGGAVTMLLEAFSREPGQPKCYVQDRVRQDAGKLRPLL
;
A
#
# COMPACT_ATOMS: atom_id res chain seq x y z
N MET A 1 -5.06 -1.04 16.57
CA MET A 1 -5.56 -2.37 16.17
C MET A 1 -6.10 -2.28 14.73
N LEU A 2 -6.29 -3.39 14.01
CA LEU A 2 -6.85 -3.38 12.65
C LEU A 2 -8.20 -4.09 12.61
N HIS A 3 -9.23 -3.41 12.11
CA HIS A 3 -10.52 -4.00 11.73
C HIS A 3 -10.72 -3.83 10.23
N VAL A 4 -11.23 -4.85 9.53
CA VAL A 4 -11.45 -4.78 8.07
C VAL A 4 -12.88 -5.18 7.75
N ASP A 5 -13.67 -4.24 7.23
CA ASP A 5 -14.98 -4.53 6.67
C ASP A 5 -14.82 -4.87 5.18
N LYS A 6 -15.14 -6.12 4.82
CA LYS A 6 -15.02 -6.61 3.44
C LYS A 6 -16.27 -6.25 2.65
N ALA A 7 -16.18 -5.28 1.74
CA ALA A 7 -17.12 -5.16 0.63
C ALA A 7 -16.69 -6.15 -0.48
N SER A 8 -17.26 -7.37 -0.45
CA SER A 8 -17.03 -8.35 -1.51
C SER A 8 -17.85 -7.97 -2.74
N ASP A 9 -17.18 -7.71 -3.87
CA ASP A 9 -17.84 -7.42 -5.15
C ASP A 9 -18.17 -8.68 -5.95
N GLY A 10 -17.95 -9.90 -5.45
CA GLY A 10 -18.27 -11.15 -6.15
C GLY A 10 -17.48 -11.41 -7.45
N PHE A 11 -16.67 -10.46 -7.93
CA PHE A 11 -15.99 -10.50 -9.24
C PHE A 11 -14.45 -10.53 -9.14
N GLY A 12 -13.90 -10.85 -7.97
CA GLY A 12 -12.47 -11.12 -7.78
C GLY A 12 -11.57 -9.88 -7.66
N ARG A 13 -12.14 -8.67 -7.52
CA ARG A 13 -11.43 -7.43 -7.15
C ARG A 13 -12.03 -6.82 -5.89
N ALA A 14 -11.97 -7.58 -4.79
CA ALA A 14 -12.42 -7.10 -3.49
C ALA A 14 -11.78 -5.74 -3.14
N THR A 15 -12.61 -4.73 -2.93
CA THR A 15 -12.20 -3.47 -2.32
C THR A 15 -12.65 -3.53 -0.87
N VAL A 16 -11.77 -3.24 0.08
CA VAL A 16 -12.07 -3.36 1.51
C VAL A 16 -12.02 -2.01 2.19
N LEU A 17 -12.90 -1.79 3.17
CA LEU A 17 -12.81 -0.68 4.10
C LEU A 17 -11.97 -1.16 5.28
N VAL A 18 -10.81 -0.56 5.48
CA VAL A 18 -9.93 -0.86 6.62
C VAL A 18 -10.13 0.22 7.66
N ARG A 19 -10.32 -0.14 8.92
CA ARG A 19 -10.32 0.75 10.08
C ARG A 19 -9.09 0.46 10.94
N LEU A 20 -8.23 1.47 11.09
CA LEU A 20 -7.09 1.44 11.99
C LEU A 20 -7.55 2.06 13.31
N ASP A 21 -7.63 1.27 14.38
CA ASP A 21 -7.78 1.78 15.73
C ASP A 21 -6.46 2.40 16.18
N MET A 22 -6.53 3.70 16.45
CA MET A 22 -5.47 4.57 16.92
C MET A 22 -5.77 5.11 18.33
N SER A 23 -6.77 4.58 19.05
CA SER A 23 -7.18 5.08 20.37
C SER A 23 -6.04 5.12 21.40
N LYS A 24 -5.10 4.17 21.30
CA LYS A 24 -3.89 4.09 22.13
C LYS A 24 -2.72 4.94 21.61
N LEU A 25 -2.87 5.55 20.43
CA LEU A 25 -1.84 6.32 19.74
C LEU A 25 -2.21 7.81 19.74
N ARG A 26 -1.28 8.69 20.11
CA ARG A 26 -1.47 10.14 20.03
C ARG A 26 -1.06 10.67 18.64
N VAL A 27 -1.64 10.12 17.58
CA VAL A 27 -1.30 10.48 16.19
C VAL A 27 -2.43 11.34 15.60
N PRO A 28 -2.25 12.67 15.51
CA PRO A 28 -3.25 13.53 14.89
C PRO A 28 -3.26 13.34 13.37
N TYR A 29 -4.44 13.47 12.77
CA TYR A 29 -4.63 13.56 11.33
C TYR A 29 -5.83 14.47 11.03
N LYS A 30 -5.96 14.90 9.78
CA LYS A 30 -7.13 15.62 9.25
C LYS A 30 -7.68 14.89 8.03
N SER A 31 -8.97 15.06 7.73
CA SER A 31 -9.52 14.54 6.49
C SER A 31 -8.76 15.11 5.29
N GLY A 32 -8.52 14.29 4.28
CA GLY A 32 -7.69 14.64 3.14
C GLY A 32 -6.19 14.42 3.33
N ASP A 33 -5.73 14.04 4.54
CA ASP A 33 -4.38 13.51 4.72
C ASP A 33 -4.17 12.18 4.01
N HIS A 34 -2.90 11.79 3.90
CA HIS A 34 -2.51 10.46 3.49
C HIS A 34 -1.96 9.68 4.68
N VAL A 35 -1.95 8.35 4.57
CA VAL A 35 -1.21 7.47 5.47
C VAL A 35 -0.27 6.60 4.66
N ALA A 36 0.98 6.52 5.09
CA ALA A 36 1.99 5.61 4.57
C ALA A 36 1.94 4.31 5.38
N ILE A 37 1.50 3.22 4.77
CA ILE A 37 1.39 1.89 5.38
C ILE A 37 2.59 1.03 4.98
N GLN A 38 3.29 0.46 5.95
CA GLN A 38 4.34 -0.53 5.73
C GLN A 38 3.84 -1.92 6.15
N PRO A 39 3.37 -2.75 5.20
CA PRO A 39 2.90 -4.09 5.49
C PRO A 39 4.09 -5.05 5.70
N PRO A 40 3.93 -6.11 6.52
CA PRO A 40 4.88 -7.21 6.57
C PRO A 40 4.82 -8.09 5.31
N ASN A 41 5.87 -8.87 5.08
CA ASN A 41 6.00 -9.87 4.02
C ASN A 41 5.24 -11.18 4.32
N THR A 42 4.08 -11.13 4.99
CA THR A 42 3.34 -12.34 5.44
C THR A 42 3.02 -13.30 4.29
N ALA A 43 2.72 -12.76 3.10
CA ALA A 43 2.48 -13.55 1.90
C ALA A 43 3.71 -14.31 1.37
N LEU A 44 4.91 -13.95 1.83
CA LEU A 44 6.19 -14.55 1.45
C LEU A 44 6.82 -15.38 2.59
N GLU A 45 6.12 -15.58 3.71
CA GLU A 45 6.65 -16.34 4.86
C GLU A 45 7.19 -17.74 4.50
N PRO A 46 6.51 -18.56 3.67
CA PRO A 46 7.05 -19.86 3.28
C PRO A 46 8.38 -19.76 2.54
N GLN A 47 8.52 -18.78 1.64
CA GLN A 47 9.75 -18.51 0.90
C GLN A 47 10.82 -17.95 1.84
N LEU A 48 10.44 -17.06 2.76
CA LEU A 48 11.34 -16.49 3.74
C LEU A 48 11.95 -17.56 4.66
N LYS A 49 11.16 -18.54 5.11
CA LYS A 49 11.68 -19.69 5.87
C LYS A 49 12.75 -20.46 5.10
N LYS A 50 12.55 -20.68 3.79
CA LYS A 50 13.55 -21.33 2.93
C LYS A 50 14.81 -20.46 2.76
N PHE A 51 14.62 -19.16 2.54
CA PHE A 51 15.70 -18.18 2.44
C PHE A 51 16.58 -18.16 3.69
N LEU A 52 15.99 -18.08 4.88
CA LEU A 52 16.73 -18.06 6.15
C LEU A 52 17.45 -19.39 6.41
N LYS A 53 16.79 -20.52 6.12
CA LYS A 53 17.42 -21.84 6.18
C LYS A 53 18.62 -21.94 5.25
N ALA A 54 18.52 -21.42 4.03
CA ALA A 54 19.60 -21.39 3.04
C ALA A 54 20.76 -20.47 3.47
N LEU A 55 20.45 -19.37 4.16
CA LEU A 55 21.43 -18.47 4.78
C LEU A 55 22.10 -19.08 6.03
N GLY A 56 21.57 -20.21 6.54
CA GLY A 56 22.06 -20.83 7.78
C GLY A 56 21.73 -20.02 9.03
N ARG A 57 20.60 -19.29 9.03
CA ARG A 57 20.17 -18.46 10.15
C ARG A 57 18.83 -18.93 10.70
N ASP A 58 18.75 -19.00 12.02
CA ASP A 58 17.50 -19.17 12.74
C ASP A 58 16.72 -17.85 12.74
N ALA A 59 15.40 -17.90 12.51
CA ALA A 59 14.55 -16.73 12.47
C ALA A 59 14.43 -16.06 13.84
N ASP A 60 14.50 -16.84 14.92
CA ASP A 60 14.35 -16.35 16.29
C ASP A 60 15.69 -15.88 16.90
N ALA A 61 16.81 -16.14 16.22
CA ALA A 61 18.11 -15.68 16.66
C ALA A 61 18.16 -14.15 16.73
N ILE A 62 18.62 -13.64 17.86
CA ILE A 62 18.89 -12.21 18.05
C ILE A 62 20.27 -11.89 17.49
N PHE A 63 20.36 -10.82 16.70
CA PHE A 63 21.61 -10.30 16.20
C PHE A 63 21.65 -8.78 16.33
N GLU A 64 22.86 -8.24 16.28
CA GLU A 64 23.12 -6.80 16.22
C GLU A 64 24.01 -6.56 15.00
N ALA A 65 23.50 -5.83 14.01
CA ALA A 65 24.25 -5.54 12.81
C ALA A 65 25.43 -4.63 13.15
N LYS A 66 26.61 -4.95 12.60
CA LYS A 66 27.81 -4.11 12.71
C LYS A 66 28.13 -3.47 11.38
N LYS A 67 28.81 -2.32 11.43
CA LYS A 67 29.34 -1.68 10.23
C LYS A 67 30.35 -2.63 9.56
N PRO A 68 30.17 -2.98 8.28
CA PRO A 68 31.10 -3.87 7.59
C PRO A 68 32.48 -3.23 7.41
N PRO A 69 33.57 -4.02 7.44
CA PRO A 69 34.91 -3.52 7.10
C PRO A 69 34.94 -2.87 5.71
N GLY A 70 35.66 -1.75 5.56
CA GLY A 70 35.75 -1.03 4.29
C GLY A 70 34.53 -0.16 3.94
N VAL A 71 33.52 -0.10 4.80
CA VAL A 71 32.41 0.85 4.65
C VAL A 71 32.68 2.08 5.52
N ASP A 72 32.95 3.22 4.87
CA ASP A 72 33.26 4.47 5.57
C ASP A 72 32.07 4.94 6.42
N ALA A 73 30.91 5.09 5.78
CA ALA A 73 29.67 5.54 6.41
C ALA A 73 28.47 4.71 5.94
N VAL A 74 27.56 4.43 6.88
CA VAL A 74 26.24 3.84 6.61
C VAL A 74 25.22 4.96 6.62
N SER A 75 24.55 5.19 5.50
CA SER A 75 23.48 6.19 5.38
C SER A 75 22.20 5.55 4.84
N LYS A 76 21.08 6.21 5.08
CA LYS A 76 19.76 5.79 4.60
C LYS A 76 19.70 5.73 3.07
N GLU A 77 20.44 6.59 2.38
CA GLU A 77 20.46 6.68 0.92
C GLU A 77 21.26 5.54 0.29
N ARG A 78 22.37 5.15 0.92
CA ARG A 78 23.30 4.16 0.37
C ARG A 78 22.98 2.74 0.82
N TYR A 79 22.65 2.54 2.10
CA TYR A 79 22.38 1.23 2.70
C TYR A 79 21.13 1.31 3.60
N PRO A 80 19.94 1.51 3.02
CA PRO A 80 18.73 1.79 3.78
C PRO A 80 18.42 0.72 4.82
N LEU A 81 18.53 -0.57 4.47
CA LEU A 81 18.17 -1.64 5.39
C LEU A 81 19.21 -1.80 6.51
N LEU A 82 20.50 -1.79 6.19
CA LEU A 82 21.56 -1.79 7.20
C LEU A 82 21.41 -0.59 8.14
N HIS A 83 21.13 0.61 7.63
CA HIS A 83 20.93 1.81 8.42
C HIS A 83 19.80 1.66 9.45
N GLU A 84 18.68 1.01 9.09
CA GLU A 84 17.53 0.79 9.99
C GLU A 84 17.85 -0.19 11.14
N VAL A 85 18.81 -1.11 10.97
CA VAL A 85 19.14 -2.16 11.95
C VAL A 85 20.48 -1.97 12.66
N LEU A 86 21.29 -1.01 12.21
CA LEU A 86 22.64 -0.77 12.72
C LEU A 86 22.61 -0.34 14.19
N GLY A 87 23.37 -1.02 15.05
CA GLY A 87 23.46 -0.68 16.48
C GLY A 87 22.22 -1.04 17.31
N HIS A 88 21.28 -1.81 16.73
CA HIS A 88 20.07 -2.26 17.41
C HIS A 88 19.97 -3.79 17.38
N LYS A 89 19.44 -4.36 18.46
CA LYS A 89 19.19 -5.80 18.56
C LYS A 89 17.85 -6.14 17.89
N HIS A 90 17.88 -7.09 16.97
CA HIS A 90 16.69 -7.59 16.29
C HIS A 90 16.72 -9.11 16.20
N THR A 91 15.54 -9.74 16.09
CA THR A 91 15.49 -11.11 15.58
C THR A 91 15.70 -11.10 14.07
N VAL A 92 16.39 -12.11 13.54
CA VAL A 92 16.64 -12.25 12.09
C VAL A 92 15.31 -12.23 11.32
N GLY A 93 14.34 -13.02 11.78
CA GLY A 93 13.03 -13.15 11.16
C GLY A 93 12.30 -11.82 11.07
N ASN A 94 12.31 -11.00 12.12
CA ASN A 94 11.64 -9.71 12.14
C ASN A 94 12.21 -8.73 11.10
N VAL A 95 13.52 -8.71 10.90
CA VAL A 95 14.16 -7.83 9.89
C VAL A 95 13.67 -8.19 8.49
N PHE A 96 13.73 -9.47 8.12
CA PHE A 96 13.33 -9.87 6.77
C PHE A 96 11.81 -9.90 6.56
N LEU A 97 11.03 -10.11 7.62
CA LEU A 97 9.57 -10.10 7.54
C LEU A 97 9.01 -8.67 7.47
N THR A 98 9.56 -7.73 8.23
CA THR A 98 8.92 -6.41 8.44
C THR A 98 9.68 -5.23 7.85
N MET A 99 10.96 -5.39 7.54
CA MET A 99 11.83 -4.28 7.09
C MET A 99 12.41 -4.51 5.69
N ALA A 100 12.85 -5.72 5.36
CA ALA A 100 13.53 -5.99 4.10
C ALA A 100 12.55 -6.20 2.93
N ALA A 101 12.79 -5.55 1.80
CA ALA A 101 12.02 -5.70 0.57
C ALA A 101 12.39 -7.00 -0.18
N VAL A 102 12.24 -8.15 0.47
CA VAL A 102 12.66 -9.46 -0.08
C VAL A 102 11.86 -9.89 -1.32
N GLY A 103 10.72 -9.25 -1.58
CA GLY A 103 9.94 -9.43 -2.80
C GLY A 103 10.40 -8.58 -3.98
N ASP A 104 11.30 -7.61 -3.78
CA ASP A 104 11.82 -6.76 -4.85
C ASP A 104 12.86 -7.52 -5.70
N VAL A 105 13.05 -7.05 -6.93
CA VAL A 105 13.98 -7.62 -7.89
C VAL A 105 15.43 -7.38 -7.45
N VAL A 106 16.29 -8.38 -7.58
CA VAL A 106 17.73 -8.24 -7.33
C VAL A 106 18.36 -7.37 -8.41
N SER A 107 19.03 -6.29 -8.02
CA SER A 107 19.62 -5.33 -8.96
C SER A 107 20.86 -5.91 -9.67
N PRO A 108 21.24 -5.39 -10.85
CA PRO A 108 22.49 -5.80 -11.52
C PRO A 108 23.73 -5.65 -10.62
N GLN A 109 23.81 -4.56 -9.85
CA GLN A 109 24.89 -4.36 -8.88
C GLN A 109 24.91 -5.44 -7.78
N ALA A 110 23.74 -5.84 -7.29
CA ALA A 110 23.65 -6.91 -6.31
C ALA A 110 24.04 -8.26 -6.91
N CYS A 111 23.67 -8.53 -8.18
CA CYS A 111 24.14 -9.73 -8.89
C CYS A 111 25.67 -9.78 -8.95
N ASP A 112 26.31 -8.65 -9.24
CA ASP A 112 27.77 -8.55 -9.31
C ASP A 112 28.44 -8.94 -7.98
N GLN A 113 27.97 -8.35 -6.86
CA GLN A 113 28.51 -8.61 -5.53
C GLN A 113 28.22 -10.02 -5.03
N LEU A 114 27.06 -10.59 -5.39
CA LEU A 114 26.73 -11.97 -5.05
C LEU A 114 27.58 -12.99 -5.81
N ALA A 115 28.04 -12.65 -7.02
CA ALA A 115 28.84 -13.55 -7.84
C ALA A 115 30.18 -13.94 -7.18
N ASP A 116 30.74 -13.08 -6.32
CA ASP A 116 31.94 -13.37 -5.52
C ASP A 116 31.76 -14.54 -4.55
N PHE A 117 30.51 -14.86 -4.20
CA PHE A 117 30.14 -15.95 -3.31
C PHE A 117 29.55 -17.15 -4.07
N ALA A 118 29.46 -17.10 -5.39
CA ALA A 118 28.91 -18.16 -6.20
C ALA A 118 30.01 -19.04 -6.81
N LYS A 119 29.64 -20.27 -7.18
CA LYS A 119 30.47 -21.15 -8.02
C LYS A 119 29.86 -21.24 -9.41
N ASP A 120 30.65 -21.62 -10.41
CA ASP A 120 30.12 -21.85 -11.73
C ASP A 120 29.15 -23.05 -11.72
N PRO A 121 28.04 -22.99 -12.49
CA PRO A 121 27.71 -21.98 -13.50
C PRO A 121 26.97 -20.73 -12.97
N ASP A 122 26.58 -20.70 -11.69
CA ASP A 122 25.79 -19.59 -11.13
C ASP A 122 26.56 -18.28 -11.12
N ARG A 123 27.86 -18.32 -10.80
CA ARG A 123 28.74 -17.15 -10.79
C ARG A 123 28.76 -16.46 -12.16
N GLN A 124 28.97 -17.22 -13.24
CA GLN A 124 28.91 -16.69 -14.59
C GLN A 124 27.55 -16.06 -14.89
N ARG A 125 26.45 -16.74 -14.57
CA ARG A 125 25.10 -16.22 -14.78
C ARG A 125 24.82 -14.92 -14.01
N LEU A 126 25.35 -14.79 -12.79
CA LEU A 126 25.25 -13.57 -11.97
C LEU A 126 26.09 -12.43 -12.57
N ARG A 127 27.32 -12.70 -13.01
CA ARG A 127 28.18 -11.70 -13.69
C ARG A 127 27.58 -11.23 -15.01
N GLU A 128 27.05 -12.14 -15.82
CA GLU A 128 26.34 -11.79 -17.05
C GLU A 128 25.14 -10.88 -16.75
N ALA A 129 24.32 -11.24 -15.77
CA ALA A 129 23.17 -10.42 -15.35
C ALA A 129 23.56 -9.07 -14.73
N ALA A 130 24.81 -8.91 -14.28
CA ALA A 130 25.31 -7.66 -13.74
C ALA A 130 25.64 -6.64 -14.83
N VAL A 131 26.12 -7.11 -15.99
CA VAL A 131 26.65 -6.25 -17.07
C VAL A 131 25.74 -6.20 -18.30
N ASP A 132 24.99 -7.27 -18.57
CA ASP A 132 24.08 -7.37 -19.71
C ASP A 132 22.62 -7.16 -19.26
N VAL A 133 22.07 -6.02 -19.68
CA VAL A 133 20.71 -5.58 -19.35
C VAL A 133 19.66 -6.55 -19.89
N ASP A 134 19.87 -7.15 -21.05
CA ASP A 134 18.90 -8.04 -21.66
C ASP A 134 18.92 -9.41 -20.98
N LYS A 135 20.11 -9.89 -20.57
CA LYS A 135 20.22 -11.07 -19.71
C LYS A 135 19.58 -10.87 -18.34
N HIS A 136 19.76 -9.69 -17.73
CA HIS A 136 19.08 -9.36 -16.48
C HIS A 136 17.56 -9.39 -16.66
N LYS A 137 17.03 -8.70 -17.68
CA LYS A 137 15.59 -8.70 -18.00
C LYS A 137 15.06 -10.10 -18.29
N GLU A 138 15.83 -10.95 -18.96
CA GLU A 138 15.48 -12.34 -19.22
C GLU A 138 15.31 -13.13 -17.91
N LEU A 139 16.25 -12.99 -16.97
CA LEU A 139 16.13 -13.62 -15.64
C LEU A 139 14.93 -13.07 -14.85
N VAL A 140 14.69 -11.76 -14.88
CA VAL A 140 13.51 -11.15 -14.25
C VAL A 140 12.23 -11.69 -14.88
N LYS A 141 12.17 -11.82 -16.21
CA LYS A 141 11.00 -12.32 -16.93
C LYS A 141 10.73 -13.80 -16.63
N THR A 142 11.78 -14.63 -16.58
CA THR A 142 11.64 -16.09 -16.46
C THR A 142 11.54 -16.57 -15.01
N LYS A 143 12.29 -15.97 -14.09
CA LYS A 143 12.37 -16.36 -12.68
C LYS A 143 11.74 -15.35 -11.72
N GLY A 144 11.50 -14.11 -12.16
CA GLY A 144 11.15 -12.99 -11.29
C GLY A 144 12.36 -12.36 -10.59
N LEU A 145 13.44 -13.13 -10.39
CA LEU A 145 14.70 -12.72 -9.77
C LEU A 145 14.48 -11.91 -8.48
N GLN A 146 13.76 -12.50 -7.52
CA GLN A 146 13.43 -11.85 -6.24
C GLN A 146 14.43 -12.26 -5.16
N TRP A 147 14.76 -11.33 -4.26
CA TRP A 147 15.66 -11.59 -3.13
C TRP A 147 15.30 -12.84 -2.33
N VAL A 148 14.02 -13.05 -2.03
CA VAL A 148 13.55 -14.21 -1.26
C VAL A 148 13.83 -15.55 -1.93
N ASN A 149 14.04 -15.57 -3.25
CA ASN A 149 14.32 -16.79 -4.02
C ASN A 149 15.80 -16.90 -4.45
N ILE A 150 16.68 -15.96 -4.06
CA ILE A 150 18.03 -15.87 -4.63
C ILE A 150 18.84 -17.17 -4.47
N PHE A 151 18.70 -17.84 -3.33
CA PHE A 151 19.37 -19.11 -3.05
C PHE A 151 18.76 -20.31 -3.77
N ASP A 152 17.52 -20.22 -4.23
CA ASP A 152 16.89 -21.25 -5.06
C ASP A 152 17.20 -21.00 -6.56
N ASP A 153 17.33 -19.73 -6.95
CA ASP A 153 17.70 -19.33 -8.31
C ASP A 153 19.18 -19.57 -8.64
N PHE A 154 20.04 -19.50 -7.61
CA PHE A 154 21.50 -19.71 -7.65
C PHE A 154 21.96 -20.55 -6.44
N PRO A 155 21.78 -21.89 -6.49
CA PRO A 155 22.04 -22.78 -5.35
C PRO A 155 23.48 -22.75 -4.82
N SER A 156 24.48 -22.44 -5.65
CA SER A 156 25.88 -22.41 -5.20
C SER A 156 26.16 -21.33 -4.16
N LEU A 157 25.34 -20.27 -4.09
CA LEU A 157 25.42 -19.24 -3.05
C LEU A 157 25.27 -19.81 -1.63
N LYS A 158 24.56 -20.93 -1.47
CA LYS A 158 24.42 -21.64 -0.18
C LYS A 158 25.78 -22.11 0.34
N ALA A 159 26.63 -22.62 -0.56
CA ALA A 159 27.97 -23.08 -0.22
C ALA A 159 28.98 -21.92 -0.04
N GLY A 160 28.72 -20.79 -0.70
CA GLY A 160 29.55 -19.59 -0.62
C GLY A 160 29.50 -18.84 0.71
N LYS A 161 28.54 -19.17 1.58
CA LYS A 161 28.34 -18.51 2.89
C LYS A 161 28.23 -16.99 2.78
N VAL A 162 27.27 -16.53 1.97
CA VAL A 162 26.99 -15.09 1.79
C VAL A 162 26.83 -14.40 3.16
N PRO A 163 27.64 -13.37 3.47
CA PRO A 163 27.56 -12.65 4.74
C PRO A 163 26.20 -11.97 4.92
N MET A 164 25.68 -12.00 6.14
CA MET A 164 24.39 -11.37 6.46
C MET A 164 24.46 -9.86 6.24
N GLU A 165 25.59 -9.24 6.58
CA GLU A 165 25.85 -7.83 6.43
C GLU A 165 25.82 -7.38 4.96
N LEU A 166 26.28 -8.23 4.04
CA LEU A 166 26.18 -7.96 2.60
C LEU A 166 24.72 -7.91 2.15
N LEU A 167 23.90 -8.84 2.62
CA LEU A 167 22.46 -8.84 2.34
C LEU A 167 21.77 -7.60 2.93
N LEU A 168 22.15 -7.16 4.13
CA LEU A 168 21.62 -5.94 4.75
C LEU A 168 22.05 -4.67 3.99
N MET A 169 23.21 -4.67 3.34
CA MET A 169 23.64 -3.58 2.46
C MET A 169 22.88 -3.57 1.12
N LEU A 170 22.61 -4.74 0.55
CA LEU A 170 22.09 -4.86 -0.81
C LEU A 170 20.57 -4.88 -0.90
N ILE A 171 19.87 -5.46 0.08
CA ILE A 171 18.42 -5.59 0.06
C ILE A 171 17.79 -4.23 0.43
N PRO A 172 16.87 -3.70 -0.39
CA PRO A 172 16.17 -2.45 -0.04
C PRO A 172 15.26 -2.60 1.18
N VAL A 173 14.81 -1.47 1.74
CA VAL A 173 13.74 -1.45 2.75
C VAL A 173 12.36 -1.53 2.08
N ILE A 174 11.38 -2.17 2.74
CA ILE A 174 9.98 -2.19 2.31
C ILE A 174 9.50 -0.75 2.18
N ARG A 175 9.16 -0.36 0.95
CA ARG A 175 8.60 0.97 0.67
C ARG A 175 7.15 1.05 1.18
N PRO A 176 6.84 2.00 2.08
CA PRO A 176 5.46 2.24 2.51
C PRO A 176 4.55 2.56 1.32
N ARG A 177 3.31 2.11 1.37
CA ARG A 177 2.26 2.46 0.38
C ARG A 177 1.41 3.59 0.91
N LEU A 178 1.26 4.65 0.12
CA LEU A 178 0.39 5.76 0.45
C LEU A 178 -1.07 5.43 0.13
N TYR A 179 -1.96 5.75 1.06
CA TYR A 179 -3.41 5.72 0.91
C TYR A 179 -3.98 7.05 1.38
N SER A 180 -5.02 7.54 0.71
CA SER A 180 -5.78 8.69 1.19
C SER A 180 -6.65 8.25 2.38
N VAL A 181 -6.66 9.05 3.44
CA VAL A 181 -7.47 8.81 4.63
C VAL A 181 -8.95 8.91 4.25
N ALA A 182 -9.75 7.93 4.67
CA ALA A 182 -11.17 7.80 4.34
C ALA A 182 -12.12 8.08 5.50
N SER A 183 -11.61 8.62 6.60
CA SER A 183 -12.36 9.01 7.79
C SER A 183 -12.17 10.47 8.14
N SER A 184 -13.08 11.00 8.96
CA SER A 184 -12.89 12.26 9.67
C SER A 184 -12.69 11.99 11.17
N PRO A 185 -11.68 12.62 11.82
CA PRO A 185 -11.52 12.50 13.27
C PRO A 185 -12.67 13.18 14.04
N ALA A 186 -13.45 14.06 13.40
CA ALA A 186 -14.63 14.68 14.00
C ALA A 186 -15.82 13.71 14.11
N GLN A 187 -15.88 12.69 13.24
CA GLN A 187 -16.90 11.65 13.29
C GLN A 187 -16.39 10.36 13.95
N GLU A 188 -15.14 9.98 13.68
CA GLU A 188 -14.52 8.72 14.11
C GLU A 188 -13.30 9.00 15.00
N PRO A 189 -13.51 9.50 16.24
CA PRO A 189 -12.40 9.82 17.12
C PRO A 189 -11.62 8.57 17.49
N GLY A 190 -10.31 8.60 17.30
CA GLY A 190 -9.43 7.47 17.59
C GLY A 190 -9.36 6.41 16.49
N GLU A 191 -10.03 6.58 15.35
CA GLU A 191 -9.91 5.68 14.20
C GLU A 191 -9.40 6.40 12.95
N LEU A 192 -8.72 5.65 12.07
CA LEU A 192 -8.32 6.10 10.74
C LEU A 192 -8.76 5.06 9.71
N HIS A 193 -9.54 5.46 8.71
CA HIS A 193 -10.08 4.52 7.71
C HIS A 193 -9.35 4.60 6.38
N LEU A 194 -9.37 3.50 5.62
CA LEU A 194 -8.84 3.39 4.26
C LEU A 194 -9.81 2.64 3.35
N VAL A 195 -9.88 3.05 2.08
CA VAL A 195 -10.55 2.26 1.04
C VAL A 195 -9.49 1.62 0.16
N VAL A 196 -9.32 0.30 0.27
CA VAL A 196 -8.19 -0.42 -0.32
C VAL A 196 -8.67 -1.37 -1.40
N GLY A 197 -8.36 -1.06 -2.66
CA GLY A 197 -8.58 -1.95 -3.80
C GLY A 197 -7.51 -3.06 -3.84
N ARG A 198 -7.93 -4.33 -3.92
CA ARG A 198 -7.01 -5.45 -4.05
C ARG A 198 -6.29 -5.44 -5.40
N LEU A 199 -4.95 -5.48 -5.36
CA LEU A 199 -4.13 -5.54 -6.57
C LEU A 199 -3.74 -7.00 -6.86
N VAL A 200 -4.19 -7.50 -8.00
CA VAL A 200 -3.76 -8.77 -8.60
C VAL A 200 -3.28 -8.49 -10.01
N TYR A 201 -2.05 -8.89 -10.32
CA TYR A 201 -1.44 -8.67 -11.63
C TYR A 201 -0.77 -9.94 -12.13
N LYS A 202 -0.48 -10.02 -13.43
CA LYS A 202 0.30 -11.11 -14.01
C LYS A 202 1.68 -10.58 -14.36
N THR A 203 2.72 -11.38 -14.12
CA THR A 203 4.09 -11.09 -14.56
C THR A 203 4.42 -11.78 -15.89
N GLY A 204 5.58 -11.44 -16.46
CA GLY A 204 6.04 -11.98 -17.75
C GLY A 204 6.23 -13.51 -17.78
N ASP A 205 6.35 -14.13 -16.61
CA ASP A 205 6.34 -15.59 -16.38
C ASP A 205 4.91 -16.20 -16.38
N GLY A 206 3.88 -15.40 -16.64
CA GLY A 206 2.48 -15.81 -16.63
C GLY A 206 1.87 -16.03 -15.23
N LYS A 207 2.67 -15.91 -14.16
CA LYS A 207 2.20 -16.15 -12.78
C LYS A 207 1.37 -14.98 -12.28
N LYS A 208 0.30 -15.29 -11.54
CA LYS A 208 -0.47 -14.30 -10.79
C LYS A 208 0.35 -13.85 -9.58
N ARG A 209 0.57 -12.55 -9.44
CA ARG A 209 1.20 -11.91 -8.29
C ARG A 209 0.21 -10.97 -7.60
N LEU A 210 0.45 -10.79 -6.31
CA LEU A 210 -0.41 -10.02 -5.42
C LEU A 210 0.34 -8.78 -4.95
N GLY A 211 -0.32 -7.63 -4.92
CA GLY A 211 0.26 -6.44 -4.29
C GLY A 211 0.44 -6.68 -2.79
N VAL A 212 1.63 -6.41 -2.25
CA VAL A 212 1.97 -6.71 -0.84
C VAL A 212 0.96 -6.09 0.13
N CYS A 213 0.78 -4.76 0.07
CA CYS A 213 -0.07 -4.04 1.03
C CYS A 213 -1.57 -4.31 0.86
N SER A 214 -2.07 -4.29 -0.38
CA SER A 214 -3.50 -4.49 -0.62
C SER A 214 -3.95 -5.92 -0.33
N ASN A 215 -3.08 -6.90 -0.61
CA ASN A 215 -3.36 -8.28 -0.27
C ASN A 215 -3.18 -8.57 1.23
N PHE A 216 -2.27 -7.87 1.93
CA PHE A 216 -2.21 -7.90 3.39
C PHE A 216 -3.58 -7.55 3.98
N PHE A 217 -4.14 -6.39 3.64
CA PHE A 217 -5.46 -5.98 4.13
C PHE A 217 -6.60 -6.90 3.69
N SER A 218 -6.59 -7.39 2.44
CA SER A 218 -7.64 -8.29 1.94
C SER A 218 -7.67 -9.66 2.65
N LYS A 219 -6.53 -10.10 3.19
CA LYS A 219 -6.39 -11.39 3.86
C LYS A 219 -6.63 -11.34 5.36
N LEU A 220 -6.71 -10.14 5.97
CA LEU A 220 -7.11 -10.02 7.37
C LEU A 220 -8.50 -10.66 7.53
N ASP A 221 -8.60 -11.66 8.40
CA ASP A 221 -9.89 -12.22 8.78
C ASP A 221 -10.50 -11.33 9.86
N VAL A 222 -11.78 -11.04 9.72
CA VAL A 222 -12.54 -10.21 10.66
C VAL A 222 -12.87 -11.02 11.92
N LYS A 223 -12.79 -12.35 11.82
CA LYS A 223 -13.11 -13.31 12.89
C LYS A 223 -11.91 -13.71 13.74
N ASP A 224 -10.70 -13.48 13.25
CA ASP A 224 -9.53 -13.59 14.11
C ASP A 224 -9.48 -12.31 14.97
N GLU A 225 -9.74 -12.45 16.26
CA GLU A 225 -9.36 -11.47 17.28
C GLU A 225 -7.83 -11.22 17.31
N GLY A 226 -7.08 -11.93 16.46
CA GLY A 226 -5.66 -11.74 16.18
C GLY A 226 -5.37 -10.34 15.67
N LEU A 227 -4.93 -9.50 16.60
CA LEU A 227 -4.25 -8.22 16.43
C LEU A 227 -3.24 -8.26 15.27
N ALA A 228 -3.65 -7.91 14.06
CA ALA A 228 -2.70 -7.59 13.02
C ALA A 228 -2.15 -6.19 13.32
N GLU A 229 -0.87 -6.09 13.65
CA GLU A 229 -0.19 -4.81 13.77
C GLU A 229 0.36 -4.39 12.41
N VAL A 230 0.21 -3.11 12.08
CA VAL A 230 0.83 -2.53 10.89
C VAL A 230 1.55 -1.25 11.26
N ARG A 231 2.75 -1.08 10.71
CA ARG A 231 3.48 0.17 10.85
C ARG A 231 2.87 1.18 9.89
N PHE A 232 2.59 2.36 10.39
CA PHE A 232 2.09 3.44 9.56
C PHE A 232 2.65 4.80 9.98
N GLN A 233 2.59 5.75 9.05
CA GLN A 233 2.92 7.14 9.30
C GLN A 233 1.90 8.05 8.59
N VAL A 234 1.25 8.94 9.34
CA VAL A 234 0.41 9.98 8.75
C VAL A 234 1.27 10.96 7.98
N ARG A 235 0.81 11.34 6.79
CA ARG A 235 1.42 12.30 5.88
C ARG A 235 0.45 13.45 5.65
N PRO A 236 0.63 14.58 6.38
CA PRO A 236 -0.21 15.74 6.23
C PRO A 236 -0.27 16.25 4.79
N CYS A 237 -1.46 16.56 4.30
CA CYS A 237 -1.71 17.12 2.97
C CYS A 237 -2.42 18.47 3.09
N THR A 238 -1.66 19.56 3.17
CA THR A 238 -2.26 20.90 3.39
C THR A 238 -3.05 21.43 2.19
N SER A 239 -2.76 20.94 0.98
CA SER A 239 -3.45 21.35 -0.26
C SER A 239 -4.78 20.62 -0.51
N PHE A 240 -5.08 19.55 0.22
CA PHE A 240 -6.32 18.78 0.03
C PHE A 240 -7.18 18.84 1.31
N ARG A 241 -7.96 19.91 1.41
CA ARG A 241 -8.79 20.24 2.57
C ARG A 241 -10.17 20.71 2.13
N LEU A 242 -11.14 20.58 3.04
CA LEU A 242 -12.38 21.32 2.94
C LEU A 242 -12.11 22.83 3.11
N PRO A 243 -12.92 23.68 2.46
CA PRO A 243 -12.97 25.10 2.80
C PRO A 243 -13.25 25.29 4.30
N PRO A 244 -12.68 26.33 4.93
CA PRO A 244 -12.89 26.60 6.35
C PRO A 244 -14.35 26.99 6.65
N ASP A 245 -15.02 27.64 5.70
CA ASP A 245 -16.44 27.97 5.79
C ASP A 245 -17.31 26.80 5.30
N LEU A 246 -18.21 26.34 6.16
CA LEU A 246 -19.12 25.22 5.87
C LEU A 246 -20.18 25.55 4.81
N LEU A 247 -20.47 26.84 4.59
CA LEU A 247 -21.39 27.32 3.56
C LEU A 247 -20.77 27.39 2.17
N SER A 248 -19.44 27.33 2.08
CA SER A 248 -18.74 27.35 0.80
C SER A 248 -19.13 26.14 -0.06
N PRO A 249 -19.46 26.36 -1.35
CA PRO A 249 -19.81 25.29 -2.27
C PRO A 249 -18.59 24.40 -2.53
N ILE A 250 -18.82 23.09 -2.69
CA ILE A 250 -17.77 22.14 -3.07
C ILE A 250 -18.19 21.24 -4.23
N ILE A 251 -17.24 20.94 -5.11
CA ILE A 251 -17.37 19.93 -6.17
C ILE A 251 -16.28 18.88 -5.95
N MET A 252 -16.72 17.64 -5.76
CA MET A 252 -15.86 16.48 -5.54
C MET A 252 -15.98 15.53 -6.72
N VAL A 253 -14.86 15.11 -7.31
CA VAL A 253 -14.83 14.21 -8.47
C VAL A 253 -13.98 12.99 -8.14
N ALA A 254 -14.60 11.80 -8.15
CA ALA A 254 -13.99 10.57 -7.69
C ALA A 254 -14.21 9.42 -8.66
N THR A 255 -13.22 8.54 -8.80
CA THR A 255 -13.39 7.25 -9.48
C THR A 255 -12.82 6.12 -8.65
N GLY A 256 -13.55 5.02 -8.51
CA GLY A 256 -13.14 3.87 -7.70
C GLY A 256 -12.68 4.27 -6.28
N THR A 257 -11.49 3.83 -5.88
CA THR A 257 -10.89 4.13 -4.57
C THR A 257 -10.57 5.62 -4.37
N GLY A 258 -10.62 6.45 -5.42
CA GLY A 258 -10.54 7.90 -5.31
C GLY A 258 -11.70 8.52 -4.51
N LEU A 259 -12.73 7.74 -4.18
CA LEU A 259 -13.80 8.14 -3.26
C LEU A 259 -13.33 8.22 -1.79
N ALA A 260 -12.20 7.59 -1.45
CA ALA A 260 -11.66 7.53 -0.09
C ALA A 260 -11.65 8.89 0.64
N PRO A 261 -10.93 9.93 0.17
CA PRO A 261 -10.84 11.18 0.91
C PRO A 261 -12.18 11.91 1.00
N PHE A 262 -13.06 11.74 0.01
CA PHE A 262 -14.39 12.34 0.04
C PHE A 262 -15.33 11.65 1.02
N ARG A 263 -15.12 10.36 1.34
CA ARG A 263 -15.75 9.74 2.50
C ARG A 263 -15.42 10.50 3.78
N GLY A 264 -14.13 10.83 3.98
CA GLY A 264 -13.69 11.68 5.09
C GLY A 264 -14.33 13.07 5.08
N PHE A 265 -14.40 13.72 3.92
CA PHE A 265 -15.05 15.05 3.80
C PHE A 265 -16.56 15.01 4.08
N MET A 266 -17.28 14.00 3.60
CA MET A 266 -18.70 13.83 3.91
C MET A 266 -18.89 13.64 5.42
N GLN A 267 -18.07 12.80 6.06
CA GLN A 267 -18.10 12.61 7.51
C GLN A 267 -17.82 13.92 8.27
N GLU A 268 -16.78 14.65 7.87
CA GLU A 268 -16.39 15.91 8.51
C GLU A 268 -17.49 16.98 8.38
N ARG A 269 -18.09 17.13 7.21
CA ARG A 269 -19.20 18.07 6.99
C ARG A 269 -20.37 17.78 7.91
N LEU A 270 -20.82 16.52 7.97
CA LEU A 270 -21.93 16.12 8.86
C LEU A 270 -21.60 16.38 10.32
N ALA A 271 -20.40 15.99 10.77
CA ALA A 271 -19.98 16.16 12.16
C ALA A 271 -19.88 17.63 12.57
N LEU A 272 -19.28 18.48 11.72
CA LEU A 272 -19.12 19.90 12.01
C LEU A 272 -20.46 20.66 11.97
N ALA A 273 -21.33 20.35 11.01
CA ALA A 273 -22.67 20.95 10.96
C ALA A 273 -23.49 20.61 12.21
N LYS A 274 -23.43 19.35 12.66
CA LYS A 274 -24.08 18.91 13.90
C LYS A 274 -23.49 19.59 15.13
N ALA A 275 -22.16 19.67 15.23
CA ALA A 275 -21.49 20.29 16.38
C ALA A 275 -21.75 21.80 16.49
N ASN A 276 -21.81 22.49 15.35
CA ASN A 276 -22.03 23.94 15.30
C ASN A 276 -23.50 24.34 15.18
N ASN A 277 -24.42 23.36 15.10
CA ASN A 277 -25.84 23.56 14.85
C ASN A 277 -26.10 24.51 13.65
N CYS A 278 -25.39 24.28 12.54
CA CYS A 278 -25.43 25.13 11.35
C CYS A 278 -25.80 24.34 10.09
N SER A 279 -26.20 25.06 9.05
CA SER A 279 -26.44 24.48 7.73
C SER A 279 -25.13 24.21 6.98
N LEU A 280 -25.21 23.33 5.98
CA LEU A 280 -24.13 23.05 5.04
C LEU A 280 -24.37 23.78 3.73
N GLY A 281 -23.29 24.29 3.15
CA GLY A 281 -23.27 24.76 1.77
C GLY A 281 -23.52 23.63 0.77
N PRO A 282 -23.87 23.95 -0.48
CA PRO A 282 -24.13 22.95 -1.49
C PRO A 282 -22.87 22.15 -1.83
N ALA A 283 -23.04 20.86 -2.09
CA ALA A 283 -21.95 19.93 -2.35
C ALA A 283 -22.33 18.95 -3.47
N ALA A 284 -21.59 19.01 -4.59
CA ALA A 284 -21.71 18.04 -5.66
C ALA A 284 -20.65 16.95 -5.52
N LEU A 285 -21.05 15.69 -5.64
CA LEU A 285 -20.18 14.54 -5.70
C LEU A 285 -20.42 13.79 -7.01
N ILE A 286 -19.40 13.76 -7.87
CA ILE A 286 -19.41 13.00 -9.11
C ILE A 286 -18.59 11.73 -8.92
N VAL A 287 -19.25 10.56 -8.96
CA VAL A 287 -18.64 9.26 -8.74
C VAL A 287 -18.61 8.41 -10.01
N GLY A 288 -17.46 7.82 -10.32
CA GLY A 288 -17.29 6.92 -11.45
C GLY A 288 -16.92 5.50 -11.04
N CYS A 289 -17.60 4.50 -11.59
CA CYS A 289 -17.23 3.09 -11.46
C CYS A 289 -17.62 2.30 -12.73
N LYS A 290 -17.49 0.97 -12.69
CA LYS A 290 -17.83 0.14 -13.86
C LYS A 290 -19.33 0.06 -14.06
N ASN A 291 -20.05 -0.30 -13.03
CA ASN A 291 -21.50 -0.47 -13.01
C ASN A 291 -22.01 -0.19 -11.59
N LYS A 292 -23.32 -0.08 -11.43
CA LYS A 292 -23.97 0.23 -10.16
C LYS A 292 -23.63 -0.76 -9.06
N ALA A 293 -23.47 -2.04 -9.40
CA ALA A 293 -23.11 -3.08 -8.44
C ALA A 293 -21.69 -2.89 -7.86
N GLU A 294 -20.78 -2.27 -8.61
CA GLU A 294 -19.41 -1.94 -8.18
C GLU A 294 -19.31 -0.53 -7.55
N LEU A 295 -20.42 0.17 -7.29
CA LEU A 295 -20.39 1.45 -6.57
C LEU A 295 -19.98 1.21 -5.11
N LEU A 296 -18.88 1.83 -4.70
CA LEU A 296 -18.34 1.73 -3.35
C LEU A 296 -19.12 2.61 -2.37
N LEU A 297 -19.18 2.21 -1.10
CA LEU A 297 -19.69 3.03 0.01
C LEU A 297 -21.14 3.50 -0.18
N GLN A 298 -22.01 2.64 -0.75
CA GLN A 298 -23.38 3.03 -1.12
C GLN A 298 -24.20 3.52 0.07
N GLU A 299 -24.05 2.90 1.24
CA GLU A 299 -24.77 3.32 2.44
C GLU A 299 -24.25 4.66 2.97
N GLU A 300 -22.93 4.90 2.95
CA GLU A 300 -22.39 6.22 3.31
C GLU A 300 -22.81 7.31 2.31
N LEU A 301 -22.90 7.01 1.01
CA LEU A 301 -23.40 7.95 -0.01
C LEU A 301 -24.87 8.30 0.23
N LYS A 302 -25.71 7.33 0.59
CA LYS A 302 -27.11 7.57 0.98
C LYS A 302 -27.19 8.45 2.23
N GLN A 303 -26.42 8.14 3.26
CA GLN A 303 -26.38 8.92 4.51
C GLN A 303 -25.91 10.36 4.26
N ALA A 304 -24.85 10.54 3.46
CA ALA A 304 -24.33 11.86 3.12
C ALA A 304 -25.36 12.70 2.34
N THR A 305 -26.12 12.07 1.45
CA THR A 305 -27.18 12.73 0.70
C THR A 305 -28.34 13.12 1.62
N ALA A 306 -28.80 12.19 2.46
CA ALA A 306 -29.89 12.44 3.40
C ALA A 306 -29.55 13.49 4.47
N GLY A 307 -28.29 13.53 4.91
CA GLY A 307 -27.79 14.51 5.88
C GLY A 307 -27.35 15.84 5.26
N GLY A 308 -27.48 16.03 3.95
CA GLY A 308 -27.13 17.29 3.26
C GLY A 308 -25.63 17.53 3.08
N ALA A 309 -24.76 16.58 3.42
CA ALA A 309 -23.32 16.68 3.14
C ALA A 309 -22.98 16.54 1.65
N VAL A 310 -23.88 15.91 0.88
CA VAL A 310 -23.88 15.91 -0.59
C VAL A 310 -25.28 16.32 -1.04
N THR A 311 -25.40 17.49 -1.65
CA THR A 311 -26.68 17.97 -2.20
C THR A 311 -26.94 17.44 -3.61
N MET A 312 -25.90 16.99 -4.31
CA MET A 312 -26.01 16.46 -5.66
C MET A 312 -25.05 15.29 -5.87
N LEU A 313 -25.58 14.07 -5.93
CA LEU A 313 -24.82 12.88 -6.28
C LEU A 313 -25.01 12.58 -7.78
N LEU A 314 -23.91 12.56 -8.54
CA LEU A 314 -23.92 12.28 -9.97
C LEU A 314 -23.08 11.04 -10.27
N GLU A 315 -23.70 10.02 -10.82
CA GLU A 315 -23.05 8.72 -11.07
C GLU A 315 -22.66 8.56 -12.55
N ALA A 316 -21.47 8.02 -12.80
CA ALA A 316 -20.94 7.72 -14.12
C ALA A 316 -20.50 6.25 -14.21
N PHE A 317 -21.24 5.46 -14.99
CA PHE A 317 -20.95 4.05 -15.18
C PHE A 317 -20.31 3.77 -16.54
N SER A 318 -19.10 3.22 -16.50
CA SER A 318 -18.31 2.98 -17.72
C SER A 318 -18.64 1.65 -18.43
N ARG A 319 -19.41 0.76 -17.81
CA ARG A 319 -19.72 -0.61 -18.25
C ARG A 319 -21.10 -1.09 -17.75
N GLU A 320 -22.05 -0.19 -17.52
CA GLU A 320 -23.42 -0.58 -17.15
C GLU A 320 -24.10 -1.27 -18.34
N PRO A 321 -24.62 -2.50 -18.21
CA PRO A 321 -25.31 -3.19 -19.29
C PRO A 321 -26.48 -2.36 -19.84
N GLY A 322 -26.56 -2.26 -21.17
CA GLY A 322 -27.64 -1.53 -21.85
C GLY A 322 -27.52 0.00 -21.82
N GLN A 323 -26.44 0.56 -21.26
CA GLN A 323 -26.19 2.01 -21.28
C GLN A 323 -24.92 2.37 -22.05
N PRO A 324 -24.86 3.58 -22.64
CA PRO A 324 -23.63 4.09 -23.22
C PRO A 324 -22.57 4.27 -22.13
N LYS A 325 -21.32 4.05 -22.52
CA LYS A 325 -20.16 4.26 -21.67
C LYS A 325 -20.10 5.72 -21.19
N CYS A 326 -20.12 5.92 -19.88
CA CYS A 326 -20.08 7.25 -19.27
C CYS A 326 -18.93 7.33 -18.26
N TYR A 327 -18.08 8.35 -18.40
CA TYR A 327 -17.06 8.69 -17.42
C TYR A 327 -17.41 9.98 -16.67
N VAL A 328 -16.67 10.26 -15.60
CA VAL A 328 -16.93 11.44 -14.76
C VAL A 328 -16.85 12.76 -15.53
N GLN A 329 -15.95 12.90 -16.51
CA GLN A 329 -15.90 14.08 -17.36
C GLN A 329 -17.11 14.22 -18.28
N ASP A 330 -17.71 13.10 -18.69
CA ASP A 330 -18.92 13.12 -19.51
C ASP A 330 -20.11 13.56 -18.65
N ARG A 331 -20.18 13.04 -17.42
CA ARG A 331 -21.17 13.46 -16.42
C ARG A 331 -21.04 14.95 -16.07
N VAL A 332 -19.82 15.45 -15.88
CA VAL A 332 -19.57 16.89 -15.64
C VAL A 332 -20.08 17.74 -16.80
N ARG A 333 -19.88 17.33 -18.06
CA ARG A 333 -20.39 18.07 -19.23
C ARG A 333 -21.92 18.03 -19.31
N GLN A 334 -22.52 16.85 -19.08
CA GLN A 334 -23.98 16.67 -19.13
C GLN A 334 -24.71 17.50 -18.07
N ASP A 335 -24.14 17.57 -16.87
CA ASP A 335 -24.73 18.29 -15.73
C ASP A 335 -24.06 19.65 -15.48
N ALA A 336 -23.34 20.20 -16.48
CA ALA A 336 -22.60 21.46 -16.35
C ALA A 336 -23.50 22.61 -15.88
N GLY A 337 -24.74 22.70 -16.38
CA GLY A 337 -25.71 23.71 -15.96
C GLY A 337 -26.07 23.64 -14.46
N LYS A 338 -26.02 22.44 -13.86
CA LYS A 338 -26.28 22.23 -12.43
C LYS A 338 -25.03 22.47 -11.58
N LEU A 339 -23.84 22.24 -12.13
CA LEU A 339 -22.56 22.41 -11.44
C LEU A 339 -22.08 23.86 -11.45
N ARG A 340 -22.38 24.62 -12.50
CA ARG A 340 -21.92 26.01 -12.68
C ARG A 340 -22.24 26.96 -11.52
N PRO A 341 -23.40 26.87 -10.84
CA PRO A 341 -23.70 27.69 -9.66
C PRO A 341 -22.80 27.41 -8.43
N LEU A 342 -21.98 26.37 -8.46
CA LEU A 342 -21.07 25.99 -7.36
C LEU A 342 -19.63 26.50 -7.56
N LEU A 343 -19.35 27.18 -8.68
CA LEU A 343 -18.04 27.73 -9.05
C LEU A 343 -17.99 29.24 -8.77
#